data_AF-K1Y6E9-F1
#
_entry.id   AF-K1Y6E9-F1
#
_cell.length_a   1.000
_cell.length_b   1.000
_cell.length_c   1.000
_cell.angle_alpha   90.00
_cell.angle_beta   90.00
_cell.angle_gamma   90.00
#
_symmetry.space_group_name_H-M   'P 1'
#
loop_
_entity.id
_entity.type
_entity.pdbx_description
1 polymer ?
#
loop_
_entity_poly.entity_id
_entity_poly.type
_entity_poly.pdbx_seq_one_letter_code
_entity_poly.pdbx_strand_id
1 'polypeptide(L)'
;MFIIFCSFLSLRKKIKTALLFLIPIFLPLLLILGYSVIKRPVYVNRYLIFITVFEVFAVTYGIYAVRNKTFRFALAGILLSLVVFFNFYIVPFRKKTDFKSAFREINANLKNSDFVYARTPIGFLESAYYSASEKKTFVYNPKDIAIPNYIGVNVIFKNISKFTYPASPARTFLVADDASFEIIVSE
;
A
#
# COMPACT_ATOMS: atom_id res chain seq x y z
N MET A 1 16.13 -0.73 -15.95
CA MET A 1 17.36 -0.54 -16.75
C MET A 1 18.55 0.00 -15.95
N PHE A 2 18.40 1.06 -15.14
CA PHE A 2 19.54 1.68 -14.44
C PHE A 2 20.20 0.79 -13.38
N ILE A 3 19.41 0.06 -12.60
CA ILE A 3 19.93 -0.92 -11.62
C ILE A 3 20.76 -1.99 -12.33
N ILE A 4 20.28 -2.50 -13.46
CA ILE A 4 21.00 -3.50 -14.29
C ILE A 4 22.34 -2.93 -14.79
N PHE A 5 22.37 -1.66 -15.22
CA PHE A 5 23.60 -1.00 -15.64
C PHE A 5 24.61 -0.88 -14.49
N CYS A 6 24.19 -0.42 -13.30
CA CYS A 6 25.06 -0.35 -12.12
C CYS A 6 25.53 -1.74 -11.68
N SER A 7 24.64 -2.75 -11.72
CA SER A 7 24.98 -4.15 -11.45
C SER A 7 26.04 -4.67 -12.42
N PHE A 8 25.96 -4.33 -13.71
CA PHE A 8 26.98 -4.68 -14.69
C PHE A 8 28.33 -4.00 -14.42
N LEU A 9 28.34 -2.71 -14.08
CA LEU A 9 29.57 -1.99 -13.69
C LEU A 9 30.21 -2.63 -12.44
N SER A 10 29.40 -3.07 -11.50
CA SER A 10 29.84 -3.68 -10.25
C SER A 10 30.64 -4.99 -10.49
N LEU A 11 30.18 -5.80 -11.45
CA LEU A 11 30.82 -7.06 -11.84
C LEU A 11 32.23 -6.84 -12.44
N ARG A 12 32.46 -5.70 -13.11
CA ARG A 12 33.76 -5.36 -13.71
C ARG A 12 34.85 -5.01 -12.67
N LYS A 13 34.49 -4.73 -11.41
CA LYS A 13 35.47 -4.39 -10.36
C LYS A 13 35.96 -5.60 -9.59
N LYS A 14 35.07 -6.25 -8.83
CA LYS A 14 35.35 -7.51 -8.11
C LYS A 14 34.10 -8.38 -8.14
N ILE A 15 34.18 -9.47 -8.90
CA ILE A 15 33.04 -10.37 -9.13
C ILE A 15 32.46 -10.95 -7.85
N LYS A 16 33.30 -11.39 -6.89
CA LYS A 16 32.83 -11.97 -5.62
C LYS A 16 31.99 -10.99 -4.80
N THR A 17 32.45 -9.74 -4.68
CA THR A 17 31.73 -8.68 -3.96
C THR A 17 30.46 -8.25 -4.68
N ALA A 18 30.48 -8.18 -6.01
CA ALA A 18 29.29 -7.91 -6.79
C ALA A 18 28.22 -9.01 -6.61
N LEU A 19 28.62 -10.28 -6.69
CA LEU A 19 27.70 -11.42 -6.52
C LEU A 19 27.06 -11.46 -5.13
N LEU A 20 27.77 -11.02 -4.08
CA LEU A 20 27.22 -10.88 -2.73
C LEU A 20 25.97 -9.99 -2.69
N PHE A 21 25.89 -8.96 -3.54
CA PHE A 21 24.73 -8.07 -3.62
C PHE A 21 23.72 -8.52 -4.67
N LEU A 22 24.16 -9.12 -5.78
CA LEU A 22 23.27 -9.48 -6.88
C LEU A 22 22.47 -10.77 -6.62
N ILE A 23 23.05 -11.78 -5.97
CA ILE A 23 22.35 -13.04 -5.70
C ILE A 23 21.09 -12.81 -4.85
N PRO A 24 21.12 -12.05 -3.74
CA PRO A 24 19.93 -11.78 -2.94
C PRO A 24 18.86 -10.94 -3.66
N ILE A 25 19.19 -10.27 -4.77
CA ILE A 25 18.21 -9.57 -5.61
C ILE A 25 17.55 -10.56 -6.57
N PHE A 26 18.36 -11.23 -7.39
CA PHE A 26 17.85 -12.03 -8.50
C PHE A 26 17.29 -13.38 -8.08
N LEU A 27 17.86 -14.03 -7.07
CA LEU A 27 17.37 -15.35 -6.63
C LEU A 27 15.94 -15.26 -6.08
N PRO A 28 15.61 -14.35 -5.15
CA PRO A 28 14.23 -14.22 -4.65
C PRO A 28 13.27 -13.70 -5.71
N LEU A 29 13.71 -12.80 -6.60
CA LEU A 29 12.90 -12.36 -7.74
C LEU A 29 12.53 -13.54 -8.64
N LEU A 30 13.50 -14.36 -9.02
CA LEU A 30 13.27 -15.54 -9.87
C LEU A 30 12.33 -16.55 -9.20
N LEU A 31 12.54 -16.82 -7.91
CA LEU A 31 11.71 -17.76 -7.16
C LEU A 31 10.27 -17.27 -7.00
N ILE A 32 10.08 -16.00 -6.61
CA ILE A 32 8.75 -15.42 -6.36
C ILE A 32 8.00 -15.22 -7.68
N LEU A 33 8.65 -14.65 -8.71
CA LEU A 33 8.03 -14.47 -10.03
C LEU A 33 7.76 -15.81 -10.69
N GLY A 34 8.72 -16.75 -10.63
CA GLY A 34 8.56 -18.10 -11.17
C GLY A 34 7.39 -18.83 -10.53
N TYR A 35 7.32 -18.85 -9.19
CA TYR A 35 6.17 -19.42 -8.49
C TYR A 35 4.87 -18.69 -8.84
N SER A 36 4.91 -17.36 -8.95
CA SER A 36 3.74 -16.54 -9.23
C SER A 36 3.15 -16.81 -10.61
N VAL A 37 3.98 -17.11 -11.60
CA VAL A 37 3.56 -17.45 -12.97
C VAL A 37 3.09 -18.89 -13.07
N ILE A 38 3.76 -19.83 -12.40
CA ILE A 38 3.50 -21.27 -12.56
C ILE A 38 2.30 -21.74 -11.71
N LYS A 39 2.17 -21.27 -10.47
CA LYS A 39 1.22 -21.80 -9.49
C LYS A 39 0.01 -20.91 -9.31
N ARG A 40 0.22 -19.69 -8.82
CA ARG A 40 -0.82 -18.72 -8.47
C ARG A 40 -0.24 -17.32 -8.45
N PRO A 41 -0.97 -16.27 -8.83
CA PRO A 41 -0.51 -14.89 -8.69
C PRO A 41 -0.30 -14.53 -7.22
N VAL A 42 0.92 -14.73 -6.71
CA VAL A 42 1.33 -14.37 -5.34
C VAL A 42 2.09 -13.05 -5.33
N TYR A 43 2.42 -12.49 -6.50
CA TYR A 43 3.21 -11.27 -6.59
C TYR A 43 2.48 -10.07 -5.95
N VAL A 44 3.03 -9.61 -4.83
CA VAL A 44 2.71 -8.32 -4.21
C VAL A 44 4.03 -7.61 -3.93
N ASN A 45 4.15 -6.34 -4.31
CA ASN A 45 5.38 -5.54 -4.15
C ASN A 45 6.00 -5.64 -2.74
N ARG A 46 5.15 -5.77 -1.70
CA ARG A 46 5.59 -5.90 -0.32
C ARG A 46 6.47 -7.13 -0.04
N TYR A 47 6.30 -8.22 -0.81
CA TYR A 47 7.12 -9.43 -0.66
C TYR A 47 8.54 -9.26 -1.20
N LEU A 48 8.84 -8.13 -1.82
CA LEU A 48 10.17 -7.79 -2.33
C LEU A 48 10.81 -6.63 -1.57
N ILE A 49 10.30 -6.27 -0.39
CA ILE A 49 10.90 -5.16 0.37
C ILE A 49 12.32 -5.48 0.85
N PHE A 50 12.66 -6.75 1.08
CA PHE A 50 14.01 -7.11 1.54
C PHE A 50 15.07 -7.04 0.42
N ILE A 51 14.67 -7.16 -0.86
CA ILE A 51 15.63 -7.06 -1.97
C ILE A 51 16.13 -5.62 -2.15
N THR A 52 15.37 -4.61 -1.71
CA THR A 52 15.71 -3.20 -1.93
C THR A 52 17.01 -2.80 -1.23
N VAL A 53 17.31 -3.40 -0.07
CA VAL A 53 18.58 -3.17 0.65
C VAL A 53 19.76 -3.59 -0.22
N PHE A 54 19.65 -4.76 -0.86
CA PHE A 54 20.69 -5.27 -1.75
C PHE A 54 20.78 -4.47 -3.05
N GLU A 55 19.66 -3.97 -3.58
CA GLU A 55 19.65 -3.07 -4.73
C GLU A 55 20.42 -1.78 -4.45
N VAL A 56 20.23 -1.18 -3.28
CA VAL A 56 20.98 0.03 -2.86
C VAL A 56 22.49 -0.27 -2.80
N PHE A 57 22.89 -1.41 -2.23
CA PHE A 57 24.30 -1.81 -2.20
C PHE A 57 24.86 -2.08 -3.59
N ALA A 58 24.12 -2.78 -4.46
CA ALA A 58 24.53 -3.06 -5.84
C ALA A 58 24.72 -1.76 -6.65
N VAL A 59 23.79 -0.80 -6.51
CA VAL A 59 23.87 0.50 -7.16
C VAL A 59 25.06 1.30 -6.66
N THR A 60 25.22 1.40 -5.33
CA THR A 60 26.33 2.13 -4.70
C THR A 60 27.69 1.54 -5.09
N TYR A 61 27.80 0.21 -5.10
CA TYR A 61 29.01 -0.49 -5.51
C TYR A 61 29.29 -0.32 -7.02
N GLY A 62 28.25 -0.31 -7.86
CA GLY A 62 28.34 -0.01 -9.28
C GLY A 62 28.85 1.40 -9.57
N ILE A 63 28.38 2.40 -8.83
CA ILE A 63 28.90 3.78 -8.89
C ILE A 63 30.37 3.79 -8.47
N TYR A 64 30.72 3.14 -7.35
CA TYR A 64 32.11 3.05 -6.87
C TYR A 64 33.06 2.34 -7.86
N ALA A 65 32.55 1.47 -8.73
CA ALA A 65 33.33 0.81 -9.77
C ALA A 65 33.79 1.72 -10.91
N VAL A 66 33.15 2.88 -11.09
CA VAL A 66 33.56 3.88 -12.08
C VAL A 66 34.95 4.42 -11.73
N ARG A 67 35.92 4.30 -12.65
CA ARG A 67 37.30 4.80 -12.44
C ARG A 67 37.37 6.32 -12.37
N ASN A 68 36.69 7.02 -13.28
CA ASN A 68 36.70 8.49 -13.35
C ASN A 68 35.97 9.10 -12.14
N LYS A 69 36.70 9.85 -11.31
CA LYS A 69 36.18 10.49 -10.08
C LYS A 69 35.06 11.49 -10.39
N THR A 70 35.24 12.32 -11.40
CA THR A 70 34.24 13.32 -11.81
C THR A 70 32.96 12.64 -12.28
N PHE A 71 33.07 11.63 -13.15
CA PHE A 71 31.91 10.89 -13.63
C PHE A 71 31.20 10.14 -12.49
N ARG A 72 31.95 9.59 -11.52
CA ARG A 72 31.39 8.92 -10.35
C ARG A 72 30.51 9.86 -9.52
N PHE A 73 31.00 11.06 -9.22
CA PHE A 73 30.23 12.06 -8.46
C PHE A 73 29.04 12.59 -9.26
N ALA A 74 29.21 12.83 -10.56
CA ALA A 74 28.11 13.24 -11.42
C ALA A 74 26.99 12.18 -11.45
N LEU A 75 27.35 10.90 -11.63
CA LEU A 75 26.41 9.78 -11.62
C LEU A 75 25.67 9.67 -10.27
N ALA A 76 26.40 9.79 -9.16
CA ALA A 76 25.81 9.78 -7.82
C ALA A 76 24.84 10.95 -7.62
N GLY A 77 25.23 12.16 -8.04
CA GLY A 77 24.39 13.37 -7.94
C GLY A 77 23.12 13.27 -8.78
N ILE A 78 23.20 12.77 -10.02
CA ILE A 78 22.04 12.54 -10.88
C ILE A 78 21.07 11.55 -10.23
N LEU A 79 21.58 10.42 -9.75
CA LEU A 79 20.75 9.39 -9.10
C LEU A 79 20.07 9.92 -7.84
N LEU A 80 20.79 10.64 -6.99
CA LEU A 80 20.21 11.24 -5.80
C LEU A 80 19.14 12.28 -6.16
N SER A 81 19.41 13.12 -7.16
CA SER A 81 18.45 14.11 -7.65
C SER A 81 17.19 13.45 -8.21
N LEU A 82 17.33 12.34 -8.94
CA LEU A 82 16.20 11.56 -9.45
C LEU A 82 15.38 10.94 -8.31
N VAL A 83 16.01 10.44 -7.26
CA VAL A 83 15.31 9.92 -6.06
C VAL A 83 14.49 11.03 -5.41
N VAL A 84 15.09 12.20 -5.20
CA VAL A 84 14.40 13.36 -4.61
C VAL A 84 13.26 13.82 -5.50
N PHE A 85 13.51 14.02 -6.80
CA PHE A 85 12.50 14.40 -7.78
C PHE A 85 11.33 13.42 -7.81
N PHE A 86 11.62 12.11 -7.87
CA PHE A 86 10.59 11.08 -7.91
C PHE A 86 9.72 11.08 -6.65
N ASN A 87 10.32 11.31 -5.47
CA ASN A 87 9.56 11.43 -4.22
C ASN A 87 8.61 12.63 -4.24
N PHE A 88 9.02 13.77 -4.78
CA PHE A 88 8.09 14.91 -4.95
C PHE A 88 7.02 14.64 -6.01
N TYR A 89 7.41 14.05 -7.14
CA TYR A 89 6.51 13.75 -8.25
C TYR A 89 5.40 12.76 -7.87
N ILE A 90 5.69 11.74 -7.06
CA ILE A 90 4.74 10.66 -6.76
C ILE A 90 3.70 11.03 -5.68
N VAL A 91 3.98 12.04 -4.84
CA VAL A 91 3.14 12.41 -3.68
C VAL A 91 1.68 12.70 -4.07
N PRO A 92 1.38 13.51 -5.11
CA PRO A 92 0.00 13.79 -5.50
C PRO A 92 -0.79 12.53 -5.90
N PHE A 93 -0.14 11.58 -6.58
CA PHE A 93 -0.75 10.33 -7.03
C PHE A 93 -0.98 9.31 -5.90
N ARG A 94 -0.30 9.50 -4.77
CA ARG A 94 -0.43 8.63 -3.58
C ARG A 94 -1.11 9.34 -2.41
N LYS A 95 -1.72 10.50 -2.66
CA LYS A 95 -2.47 11.22 -1.64
C LYS A 95 -3.58 10.30 -1.12
N LYS A 96 -3.58 10.05 0.18
CA LYS A 96 -4.65 9.28 0.83
C LYS A 96 -5.97 10.02 0.67
N THR A 97 -7.06 9.26 0.50
CA THR A 97 -8.42 9.77 0.54
C THR A 97 -8.68 10.53 1.84
N ASP A 98 -9.33 11.69 1.77
CA ASP A 98 -9.62 12.54 2.92
C ASP A 98 -10.90 12.11 3.66
N PHE A 99 -10.81 10.97 4.35
CA PHE A 99 -11.89 10.51 5.23
C PHE A 99 -12.16 11.47 6.40
N LYS A 100 -11.14 12.21 6.86
CA LYS A 100 -11.28 13.12 7.99
C LYS A 100 -12.32 14.21 7.72
N SER A 101 -12.27 14.81 6.53
CA SER A 101 -13.22 15.85 6.13
C SER A 101 -14.64 15.31 6.02
N ALA A 102 -14.83 14.14 5.39
CA ALA A 102 -16.13 13.49 5.28
C ALA A 102 -16.71 13.14 6.66
N PHE A 103 -15.89 12.57 7.55
CA PHE A 103 -16.33 12.21 8.89
C PHE A 103 -16.59 13.40 9.80
N ARG A 104 -15.97 14.56 9.56
CA ARG A 104 -16.36 15.80 10.25
C ARG A 104 -17.82 16.16 9.97
N GLU A 105 -18.28 15.97 8.73
CA GLU A 105 -19.67 16.22 8.33
C GLU A 105 -20.61 15.14 8.86
N ILE A 106 -20.24 13.87 8.73
CA ILE A 106 -21.03 12.74 9.26
C ILE A 106 -21.22 12.90 10.76
N ASN A 107 -20.14 13.11 11.53
CA ASN A 107 -20.20 13.22 12.99
C ASN A 107 -21.02 14.43 13.47
N ALA A 108 -21.06 15.53 12.69
CA ALA A 108 -21.90 16.68 13.01
C ALA A 108 -23.40 16.38 12.88
N ASN A 109 -23.77 15.41 12.03
CA ASN A 109 -25.16 15.03 11.76
C ASN A 109 -25.57 13.70 12.41
N LEU A 110 -24.63 12.99 13.03
CA LEU A 110 -24.81 11.65 13.58
C LEU A 110 -25.66 11.70 14.85
N LYS A 111 -26.75 10.93 14.89
CA LYS A 111 -27.55 10.73 16.10
C LYS A 111 -27.16 9.43 16.79
N ASN A 112 -27.52 9.30 18.07
CA ASN A 112 -27.30 8.07 18.83
C ASN A 112 -28.01 6.85 18.22
N SER A 113 -29.06 7.02 17.44
CA SER A 113 -29.76 5.94 16.72
C SER A 113 -29.07 5.51 15.43
N ASP A 114 -28.17 6.33 14.90
CA ASP A 114 -27.63 6.16 13.56
C ASP A 114 -26.41 5.24 13.55
N PHE A 115 -26.08 4.76 12.35
CA PHE A 115 -24.99 3.83 12.10
C PHE A 115 -24.11 4.30 10.94
N VAL A 116 -22.86 3.85 10.93
CA VAL A 116 -21.90 4.14 9.87
C VAL A 116 -21.49 2.82 9.23
N TYR A 117 -21.62 2.71 7.92
CA TYR A 117 -21.26 1.50 7.18
C TYR A 117 -20.20 1.88 6.14
N ALA A 118 -19.07 1.17 6.13
CA ALA A 118 -18.13 1.23 5.02
C ALA A 118 -18.64 0.31 3.91
N ARG A 119 -18.67 0.81 2.67
CA ARG A 119 -19.14 0.08 1.49
C ARG A 119 -18.24 -1.10 1.15
N THR A 120 -16.95 -1.00 1.48
CA THR A 120 -16.00 -2.10 1.33
C THR A 120 -15.16 -2.26 2.60
N PRO A 121 -14.48 -3.40 2.78
CA PRO A 121 -13.54 -3.58 3.88
C PRO A 121 -12.31 -2.65 3.81
N ILE A 122 -12.04 -2.03 2.66
CA ILE A 122 -10.86 -1.16 2.45
C ILE A 122 -11.02 0.13 3.24
N GLY A 123 -12.13 0.86 3.07
CA GLY A 123 -12.41 2.09 3.81
C GLY A 123 -12.87 1.88 5.26
N PHE A 124 -12.95 0.64 5.76
CA PHE A 124 -13.48 0.37 7.10
C PHE A 124 -12.60 0.93 8.22
N LEU A 125 -11.28 0.74 8.14
CA LEU A 125 -10.39 1.15 9.23
C LEU A 125 -10.40 2.66 9.40
N GLU A 126 -10.37 3.40 8.30
CA GLU A 126 -10.50 4.85 8.27
C GLU A 126 -11.88 5.29 8.79
N SER A 127 -12.93 4.58 8.39
CA SER A 127 -14.30 4.85 8.85
C SER A 127 -14.44 4.65 10.36
N ALA A 128 -13.95 3.54 10.89
CA ALA A 128 -13.97 3.24 12.32
C ALA A 128 -13.11 4.23 13.11
N TYR A 129 -11.96 4.62 12.56
CA TYR A 129 -11.03 5.56 13.19
C TYR A 129 -11.59 6.98 13.31
N TYR A 130 -12.27 7.49 12.28
CA TYR A 130 -12.80 8.86 12.29
C TYR A 130 -14.27 8.96 12.75
N SER A 131 -14.99 7.85 12.87
CA SER A 131 -16.37 7.83 13.36
C SER A 131 -16.44 8.19 14.85
N ALA A 132 -17.37 9.09 15.21
CA ALA A 132 -17.69 9.36 16.60
C ALA A 132 -18.40 8.17 17.30
N SER A 133 -18.88 7.19 16.53
CA SER A 133 -19.54 5.97 17.02
C SER A 133 -18.86 4.72 16.49
N GLU A 134 -17.64 4.46 16.97
CA GLU A 134 -16.84 3.28 16.59
C GLU A 134 -17.62 1.96 16.71
N LYS A 135 -18.36 1.76 17.80
CA LYS A 135 -19.17 0.56 18.06
C LYS A 135 -20.36 0.38 17.10
N LYS A 136 -20.71 1.42 16.34
CA LYS A 136 -21.78 1.42 15.34
C LYS A 136 -21.23 1.58 13.92
N THR A 137 -19.94 1.30 13.75
CA THR A 137 -19.26 1.34 12.46
C THR A 137 -19.03 -0.08 11.96
N PHE A 138 -19.56 -0.39 10.78
CA PHE A 138 -19.59 -1.75 10.22
C PHE A 138 -19.13 -1.78 8.76
N VAL A 139 -18.88 -2.97 8.22
CA VAL A 139 -18.71 -3.21 6.78
C VAL A 139 -20.04 -3.70 6.22
N TYR A 140 -20.52 -3.04 5.17
CA TYR A 140 -21.67 -3.53 4.42
C TYR A 140 -21.25 -4.69 3.51
N ASN A 141 -21.81 -5.88 3.75
CA ASN A 141 -21.49 -7.10 3.02
C ASN A 141 -22.75 -7.93 2.73
N PRO A 142 -23.65 -7.45 1.87
CA PRO A 142 -24.94 -8.12 1.61
C PRO A 142 -24.81 -9.49 0.96
N LYS A 143 -23.64 -9.81 0.37
CA LYS A 143 -23.38 -11.06 -0.37
C LYS A 143 -22.67 -12.12 0.47
N ASP A 144 -22.42 -11.86 1.74
CA ASP A 144 -21.65 -12.75 2.64
C ASP A 144 -20.32 -13.22 2.06
N ILE A 145 -19.61 -12.29 1.40
CA ILE A 145 -18.31 -12.59 0.85
C ILE A 145 -17.30 -12.58 1.98
N ALA A 146 -16.51 -13.64 2.09
CA ALA A 146 -15.40 -13.69 3.04
C ALA A 146 -14.43 -12.54 2.78
N ILE A 147 -14.28 -11.64 3.77
CA ILE A 147 -13.32 -10.53 3.67
C ILE A 147 -11.90 -11.13 3.62
N PRO A 148 -11.06 -10.76 2.65
CA PRO A 148 -9.72 -11.34 2.55
C PRO A 148 -8.81 -11.01 3.74
N ASN A 149 -8.06 -12.01 4.21
CA ASN A 149 -7.15 -11.86 5.37
C ASN A 149 -6.08 -10.78 5.17
N TYR A 150 -5.68 -10.51 3.92
CA TYR A 150 -4.65 -9.50 3.63
C TYR A 150 -5.09 -8.06 3.91
N ILE A 151 -6.40 -7.81 4.10
CA ILE A 151 -6.92 -6.49 4.47
C ILE A 151 -6.74 -6.26 5.99
N GLY A 152 -6.48 -7.31 6.77
CA GLY A 152 -6.16 -7.22 8.20
C GLY A 152 -7.36 -6.96 9.13
N VAL A 153 -8.52 -6.56 8.57
CA VAL A 153 -9.74 -6.22 9.33
C VAL A 153 -10.34 -7.41 10.07
N ASN A 154 -10.39 -8.58 9.43
CA ASN A 154 -10.98 -9.79 10.00
C ASN A 154 -10.24 -10.35 11.21
N VAL A 155 -8.94 -10.05 11.31
CA VAL A 155 -8.12 -10.55 12.43
C VAL A 155 -8.38 -9.73 13.69
N ILE A 156 -8.79 -8.47 13.54
CA ILE A 156 -8.88 -7.50 14.62
C ILE A 156 -10.32 -7.32 15.11
N PHE A 157 -11.30 -7.28 14.21
CA PHE A 157 -12.67 -6.98 14.58
C PHE A 157 -13.61 -8.14 14.28
N LYS A 158 -14.02 -8.84 15.34
CA LYS A 158 -15.05 -9.88 15.26
C LYS A 158 -16.41 -9.21 15.00
N ASN A 159 -17.19 -9.74 14.05
CA ASN A 159 -18.57 -9.32 13.74
C ASN A 159 -18.75 -7.91 13.14
N ILE A 160 -17.78 -7.41 12.37
CA ILE A 160 -17.92 -6.12 11.66
C ILE A 160 -18.75 -6.20 10.39
N SER A 161 -18.97 -7.39 9.85
CA SER A 161 -19.74 -7.60 8.62
C SER A 161 -21.23 -7.56 8.93
N LYS A 162 -21.98 -6.72 8.20
CA LYS A 162 -23.44 -6.63 8.28
C LYS A 162 -24.05 -6.81 6.90
N PHE A 163 -25.08 -7.66 6.84
CA PHE A 163 -25.79 -8.00 5.59
C PHE A 163 -26.87 -6.98 5.27
N THR A 164 -27.45 -6.37 6.29
CA THR A 164 -28.59 -5.48 6.20
C THR A 164 -28.34 -4.19 6.97
N TYR A 165 -29.11 -3.18 6.60
CA TYR A 165 -29.20 -1.94 7.34
C TYR A 165 -30.14 -2.10 8.55
N PRO A 166 -29.93 -1.32 9.62
CA PRO A 166 -30.86 -1.23 10.73
C PRO A 166 -32.22 -0.67 10.27
N ALA A 167 -33.31 -1.14 10.89
CA ALA A 167 -34.66 -0.67 10.60
C ALA A 167 -34.88 0.80 11.03
N SER A 168 -35.83 1.47 10.40
CA SER A 168 -36.32 2.80 10.79
C SER A 168 -36.65 2.85 12.30
N PRO A 169 -36.35 3.95 13.01
CA PRO A 169 -35.95 5.27 12.51
C PRO A 169 -34.43 5.47 12.37
N ALA A 170 -33.62 4.42 12.46
CA ALA A 170 -32.17 4.54 12.36
C ALA A 170 -31.75 4.90 10.93
N ARG A 171 -30.86 5.88 10.80
CA ARG A 171 -30.22 6.20 9.51
C ARG A 171 -28.87 5.53 9.42
N THR A 172 -28.47 5.15 8.21
CA THR A 172 -27.14 4.61 7.92
C THR A 172 -26.38 5.54 7.01
N PHE A 173 -25.21 5.98 7.44
CA PHE A 173 -24.24 6.67 6.59
C PHE A 173 -23.40 5.61 5.88
N LEU A 174 -23.64 5.38 4.59
CA LEU A 174 -22.84 4.45 3.80
C LEU A 174 -21.68 5.19 3.14
N VAL A 175 -20.46 4.90 3.56
CA VAL A 175 -19.22 5.57 3.15
C VAL A 175 -18.48 4.74 2.10
N ALA A 176 -18.10 5.36 0.99
CA ALA A 176 -17.32 4.75 -0.08
C ALA A 176 -15.80 4.95 0.11
N ASP A 177 -14.99 4.23 -0.67
CA ASP A 177 -13.51 4.26 -0.56
C ASP A 177 -12.88 5.59 -1.01
N ASP A 178 -13.65 6.43 -1.72
CA ASP A 178 -13.31 7.81 -2.09
C ASP A 178 -13.78 8.85 -1.05
N ALA A 179 -14.26 8.40 0.11
CA ALA A 179 -14.82 9.19 1.19
C ALA A 179 -16.12 9.95 0.85
N SER A 180 -16.74 9.68 -0.30
CA SER A 180 -18.14 10.06 -0.51
C SER A 180 -19.06 9.25 0.40
N PHE A 181 -20.21 9.79 0.77
CA PHE A 181 -21.20 9.08 1.57
C PHE A 181 -22.63 9.36 1.13
N GLU A 182 -23.51 8.41 1.39
CA GLU A 182 -24.96 8.53 1.21
C GLU A 182 -25.69 8.18 2.51
N ILE A 183 -26.87 8.75 2.70
CA ILE A 183 -27.71 8.49 3.87
C ILE A 183 -28.83 7.55 3.44
N ILE A 184 -28.86 6.36 4.03
CA ILE A 184 -29.85 5.32 3.77
C ILE A 184 -30.80 5.25 4.97
N VAL A 185 -32.10 5.23 4.68
CA VAL A 185 -33.16 4.96 5.65
C VAL A 185 -33.89 3.73 5.15
N SER A 186 -33.83 2.64 5.91
CA SER A 186 -34.56 1.41 5.56
C SER A 186 -35.99 1.49 6.05
N GLU A 187 -36.92 1.14 5.18
CA GLU A 187 -38.35 0.99 5.51
C GLU A 187 -38.58 -0.11 6.55
#